data_AF-A0A7D9JF03-F1
#
_entry.id   AF-A0A7D9JF03-F1
#
_cell.length_a   1.000
_cell.length_b   1.000
_cell.length_c   1.000
_cell.angle_alpha   90.00
_cell.angle_beta   90.00
_cell.angle_gamma   90.00
#
_symmetry.space_group_name_H-M   'P 1'
#
loop_
_entity.id
_entity.type
_entity.pdbx_description
1 polymer ?
#
loop_
_entity_poly.entity_id
_entity_poly.type
_entity_poly.pdbx_seq_one_letter_code
_entity_poly.pdbx_strand_id
1 'polypeptide(L)'
;MSVRFLFLILLPHAVTLEQDLYCMPEDYPNVAIPFRLLYEDVCPLINDILFEATYDFQNHCVMKCSEDPFCAGFNFKKKHEKKTPNCQLTHTLNHNFHDCNADDKGWLFYHPVAPRKVPCHKMKNCKNGGKTIVYLKDSPGSDPYRCKCPKGFIGDLCQIGELLKKNFKIAAQDK
;
A
#
# COMPACT_ATOMS: atom_id res chain seq x y z
N MET A 1 -14.04 -64.54 11.73
CA MET A 1 -14.78 -63.26 11.66
C MET A 1 -13.86 -62.23 11.04
N SER A 2 -14.16 -61.77 9.83
CA SER A 2 -13.36 -60.78 9.09
C SER A 2 -14.10 -59.44 9.11
N VAL A 3 -13.51 -58.43 9.74
CA VAL A 3 -14.10 -57.09 9.83
C VAL A 3 -13.43 -56.23 8.76
N ARG A 4 -14.17 -55.93 7.68
CA ARG A 4 -13.74 -54.98 6.65
C ARG A 4 -13.96 -53.55 7.16
N PHE A 5 -12.88 -52.82 7.38
CA PHE A 5 -12.93 -51.37 7.57
C PHE A 5 -13.14 -50.68 6.22
N LEU A 6 -14.30 -50.06 6.03
CA LEU A 6 -14.54 -49.12 4.94
C LEU A 6 -13.95 -47.77 5.35
N PHE A 7 -12.81 -47.38 4.79
CA PHE A 7 -12.30 -46.01 4.89
C PHE A 7 -13.04 -45.14 3.87
N LEU A 8 -13.99 -44.34 4.35
CA LEU A 8 -14.54 -43.21 3.61
C LEU A 8 -13.46 -42.12 3.53
N ILE A 9 -12.80 -42.03 2.38
CA ILE A 9 -11.88 -40.93 2.07
C ILE A 9 -12.74 -39.71 1.74
N LEU A 10 -12.89 -38.81 2.71
CA LEU A 10 -13.37 -37.45 2.50
C LEU A 10 -12.29 -36.67 1.72
N LEU A 11 -12.55 -36.39 0.44
CA LEU A 11 -11.74 -35.46 -0.35
C LEU A 11 -11.84 -34.06 0.27
N PRO A 12 -10.71 -33.38 0.58
CA PRO A 12 -10.76 -31.99 0.96
C PRO A 12 -11.14 -31.17 -0.28
N HIS A 13 -12.17 -30.35 -0.12
CA HIS A 13 -12.53 -29.33 -1.09
C HIS A 13 -11.28 -28.51 -1.41
N ALA A 14 -10.89 -28.50 -2.68
CA ALA A 14 -9.82 -27.65 -3.18
C ALA A 14 -10.25 -26.20 -2.98
N VAL A 15 -9.80 -25.60 -1.89
CA VAL A 15 -9.76 -24.15 -1.74
C VAL A 15 -8.73 -23.68 -2.77
N THR A 16 -9.20 -23.20 -3.92
CA THR A 16 -8.38 -22.42 -4.84
C THR A 16 -8.04 -21.13 -4.12
N LEU A 17 -6.89 -21.13 -3.42
CA LEU A 17 -6.27 -19.92 -2.92
C LEU A 17 -5.95 -19.09 -4.15
N GLU A 18 -6.73 -18.04 -4.40
CA GLU A 18 -6.40 -17.03 -5.40
C GLU A 18 -5.11 -16.37 -4.89
N GLN A 19 -3.96 -16.92 -5.29
CA GLN A 19 -2.69 -16.26 -5.05
C GLN A 19 -2.78 -14.94 -5.80
N ASP A 20 -2.84 -13.83 -5.07
CA ASP A 20 -2.71 -12.50 -5.65
C ASP A 20 -1.39 -12.45 -6.40
N LEU A 21 -1.43 -12.78 -7.70
CA LEU A 21 -0.27 -12.68 -8.56
C LEU A 21 0.05 -11.20 -8.65
N TYR A 22 1.15 -10.80 -8.02
CA TYR A 22 1.60 -9.42 -8.08
C TYR A 22 2.35 -9.21 -9.39
N CYS A 23 1.89 -8.26 -10.18
CA CYS A 23 2.59 -7.88 -11.40
C CYS A 23 3.69 -6.89 -11.00
N MET A 24 4.93 -7.31 -11.22
CA MET A 24 6.09 -6.43 -11.09
C MET A 24 6.02 -5.45 -12.27
N PRO A 25 6.01 -4.12 -12.07
CA PRO A 25 6.33 -3.22 -13.18
C PRO A 25 7.71 -3.64 -13.72
N GLU A 26 7.92 -3.57 -15.03
CA GLU A 26 9.12 -4.09 -15.73
C GLU A 26 10.47 -3.62 -15.13
N ASP A 27 10.44 -2.60 -14.27
CA ASP A 27 11.59 -2.02 -13.57
C ASP A 27 11.67 -2.36 -12.06
N TYR A 28 10.94 -3.35 -11.54
CA TYR A 28 11.04 -3.71 -10.13
C TYR A 28 12.21 -4.69 -9.92
N PRO A 29 13.37 -4.25 -9.43
CA PRO A 29 14.42 -5.21 -9.13
C PRO A 29 13.93 -6.09 -7.97
N ASN A 30 14.33 -7.37 -7.93
CA ASN A 30 14.13 -8.29 -6.79
C ASN A 30 14.93 -7.81 -5.57
N VAL A 31 14.70 -6.59 -5.13
CA VAL A 31 15.40 -5.91 -4.04
C VAL A 31 14.44 -5.87 -2.87
N ALA A 32 14.94 -6.25 -1.69
CA ALA A 32 14.21 -6.08 -0.45
C ALA A 32 13.67 -4.64 -0.37
N ILE A 33 12.38 -4.49 -0.08
CA ILE A 33 11.75 -3.17 0.04
C ILE A 33 12.47 -2.44 1.18
N PRO A 34 13.28 -1.40 0.90
CA PRO A 34 13.93 -0.66 1.95
C PRO A 34 12.85 0.18 2.63
N PHE A 35 12.88 0.25 3.95
CA PHE A 35 12.09 1.22 4.71
C PHE A 35 13.00 2.37 5.13
N ARG A 36 12.49 3.60 5.03
CA ARG A 36 13.13 4.78 5.60
C ARG A 36 12.36 5.23 6.82
N LEU A 37 13.12 5.60 7.84
CA LEU A 37 12.63 6.38 8.96
C LEU A 37 12.49 7.84 8.49
N LEU A 38 11.31 8.42 8.67
CA LEU A 38 11.18 9.88 8.70
C LEU A 38 11.48 10.30 10.14
N TYR A 39 12.49 11.16 10.33
CA TYR A 39 13.04 11.56 11.62
C TYR A 39 12.12 12.54 12.37
N GLU A 40 10.91 12.12 12.68
CA GLU A 40 10.01 12.87 13.55
C GLU A 40 9.48 11.91 14.63
N ASP A 41 9.57 12.32 15.90
CA ASP A 41 8.77 11.70 16.96
C ASP A 41 7.31 11.96 16.57
N VAL A 42 6.59 10.89 16.22
CA VAL A 42 5.18 10.98 15.81
C VAL A 42 4.26 10.65 16.98
N CYS A 43 2.97 10.93 16.82
CA CYS A 43 1.94 10.47 17.76
C CYS A 43 1.44 9.08 17.33
N PRO A 44 0.76 8.31 18.20
CA PRO A 44 -0.04 7.18 17.74
C PRO A 44 -1.06 7.66 16.71
N LEU A 45 -1.31 6.83 15.71
CA LEU A 45 -2.42 7.03 14.80
C LEU A 45 -3.73 6.87 15.58
N ILE A 46 -4.64 7.83 15.40
CA ILE A 46 -6.01 7.77 15.93
C ILE A 46 -6.99 7.41 14.81
N ASN A 47 -6.68 7.87 13.59
CA ASN A 47 -7.41 7.61 12.36
C ASN A 47 -6.49 6.93 11.34
N ASP A 48 -7.07 6.44 10.25
CA ASP A 48 -6.34 5.83 9.13
C ASP A 48 -5.46 4.63 9.52
N ILE A 49 -5.83 3.95 10.61
CA ILE A 49 -5.24 2.67 11.04
C ILE A 49 -5.76 1.59 10.11
N LEU A 50 -4.85 1.06 9.28
CA LEU A 50 -5.10 -0.10 8.42
C LEU A 50 -5.07 -1.39 9.23
N PHE A 51 -4.11 -1.48 10.17
CA PHE A 51 -3.92 -2.64 11.02
C PHE A 51 -3.14 -2.23 12.29
N GLU A 52 -3.49 -2.83 13.42
CA GLU A 52 -2.79 -2.60 14.70
C GLU A 52 -2.46 -3.93 15.39
N ALA A 53 -1.22 -4.05 15.89
CA ALA A 53 -0.78 -5.22 16.63
C ALA A 53 0.34 -4.90 17.63
N THR A 54 0.48 -5.76 18.63
CA THR A 54 1.65 -5.76 19.53
C THR A 54 2.74 -6.61 18.91
N TYR A 55 3.88 -5.99 18.59
CA TYR A 55 5.09 -6.68 18.13
C TYR A 55 6.29 -6.22 18.94
N ASP A 56 7.11 -7.16 19.42
CA ASP A 56 8.31 -6.83 20.19
C ASP A 56 9.36 -6.06 19.38
N PHE A 57 9.33 -6.20 18.05
CA PHE A 57 10.34 -5.69 17.14
C PHE A 57 9.71 -5.09 15.88
N GLN A 58 10.33 -4.03 15.36
CA GLN A 58 9.86 -3.30 14.17
C GLN A 58 9.84 -4.15 12.89
N ASN A 59 10.66 -5.20 12.81
CA ASN A 59 10.71 -6.07 11.63
C ASN A 59 9.39 -6.81 11.39
N HIS A 60 8.60 -7.09 12.43
CA HIS A 60 7.26 -7.65 12.26
C HIS A 60 6.31 -6.66 11.58
N CYS A 61 6.40 -5.37 11.91
CA CYS A 61 5.68 -4.32 11.18
C CYS A 61 6.10 -4.25 9.71
N VAL A 62 7.41 -4.31 9.45
CA VAL A 62 7.98 -4.31 8.09
C VAL A 62 7.42 -5.46 7.27
N MET A 63 7.43 -6.69 7.82
CA MET A 63 6.90 -7.85 7.13
C MET A 63 5.41 -7.70 6.84
N LYS A 64 4.62 -7.32 7.86
CA LYS A 64 3.16 -7.14 7.70
C LYS A 64 2.83 -6.05 6.68
N CYS A 65 3.56 -4.93 6.69
CA CYS A 65 3.37 -3.84 5.73
C CYS A 65 3.82 -4.23 4.32
N SER A 66 4.81 -5.11 4.18
CA SER A 66 5.27 -5.59 2.87
C SER A 66 4.32 -6.61 2.22
N GLU A 67 3.53 -7.30 3.05
CA GLU A 67 2.49 -8.23 2.61
C GLU A 67 1.19 -7.50 2.21
N ASP A 68 0.89 -6.37 2.85
CA ASP A 68 -0.32 -5.61 2.59
C ASP A 68 -0.11 -4.60 1.44
N PRO A 69 -0.78 -4.76 0.28
CA PRO A 69 -0.59 -3.87 -0.86
C PRO A 69 -1.08 -2.43 -0.61
N PHE A 70 -1.93 -2.23 0.41
CA PHE A 70 -2.45 -0.92 0.79
C PHE A 70 -1.60 -0.24 1.86
N CYS A 71 -0.61 -0.93 2.44
CA CYS A 71 0.25 -0.30 3.44
C CYS A 71 1.12 0.80 2.81
N ALA A 72 0.93 2.04 3.26
CA ALA A 72 1.76 3.19 2.97
C ALA A 72 3.02 3.24 3.84
N GLY A 73 2.90 2.75 5.07
CA GLY A 73 3.90 2.88 6.13
C GLY A 73 3.32 2.41 7.46
N PHE A 74 4.09 2.57 8.53
CA PHE A 74 3.65 2.21 9.87
C PHE A 74 4.28 3.08 10.95
N ASN A 75 3.53 3.33 12.01
CA ASN A 75 4.04 3.84 13.28
C ASN A 75 4.48 2.65 14.13
N PHE A 76 5.66 2.75 14.75
CA PHE A 76 6.15 1.75 15.69
C PHE A 76 6.55 2.40 17.01
N LYS A 77 6.01 1.88 18.10
CA LYS A 77 6.44 2.18 19.46
C LYS A 77 7.30 1.04 19.97
N LYS A 78 8.56 1.34 20.27
CA LYS A 78 9.42 0.38 20.97
C LYS A 78 8.95 0.21 22.42
N LYS A 79 9.11 -0.98 22.96
CA LYS A 79 8.92 -1.25 24.38
C LYS A 79 9.81 -0.33 25.22
N HIS A 80 9.21 0.45 26.11
CA HIS A 80 9.91 1.28 27.09
C HIS A 80 9.23 1.17 28.45
N GLU A 81 9.96 0.72 29.46
CA GLU A 81 9.48 0.48 30.83
C GLU A 81 8.17 -0.34 30.88
N LYS A 82 7.07 0.27 31.35
CA LYS A 82 5.74 -0.33 31.53
C LYS A 82 4.86 -0.26 30.28
N LYS A 83 5.29 0.40 29.20
CA LYS A 83 4.51 0.53 27.97
C LYS A 83 4.75 -0.68 27.06
N THR A 84 3.67 -1.26 26.54
CA THR A 84 3.74 -2.34 25.55
C THR A 84 4.22 -1.80 24.21
N PRO A 85 5.04 -2.55 23.46
CA PRO A 85 5.38 -2.16 22.10
C PRO A 85 4.12 -2.25 21.24
N ASN A 86 4.04 -1.42 20.20
CA ASN A 86 2.88 -1.37 19.34
C ASN A 86 3.27 -1.00 17.91
N CYS A 87 2.54 -1.56 16.96
CA CYS A 87 2.66 -1.38 15.54
C CYS A 87 1.32 -0.94 14.96
N GLN A 88 1.29 0.19 14.26
CA GLN A 88 0.10 0.70 13.57
C GLN A 88 0.43 0.93 12.10
N LEU A 89 -0.08 0.08 11.22
CA LEU A 89 0.03 0.26 9.77
C LEU A 89 -1.01 1.26 9.30
N THR A 90 -0.69 1.96 8.22
CA THR A 90 -1.57 2.96 7.62
C THR A 90 -1.54 2.88 6.11
N HIS A 91 -2.62 3.35 5.50
CA HIS A 91 -2.78 3.44 4.05
C HIS A 91 -2.51 4.86 3.52
N THR A 92 -1.97 5.79 4.30
CA THR A 92 -1.62 7.14 3.85
C THR A 92 -0.22 7.54 4.30
N LEU A 93 0.38 8.52 3.63
CA LEU A 93 1.61 9.18 4.08
C LEU A 93 1.35 10.59 4.64
N ASN A 94 0.12 11.07 4.49
CA ASN A 94 -0.27 12.42 4.87
C ASN A 94 -0.92 12.38 6.25
N HIS A 95 -0.08 12.33 7.28
CA HIS A 95 -0.52 12.40 8.66
C HIS A 95 -0.25 13.78 9.23
N ASN A 96 -1.19 14.28 10.03
CA ASN A 96 -0.95 15.43 10.88
C ASN A 96 -0.47 14.92 12.25
N PHE A 97 0.83 15.07 12.53
CA PHE A 97 1.44 14.69 13.81
C PHE A 97 1.61 15.87 14.78
N HIS A 98 0.98 17.03 14.51
CA HIS A 98 1.23 18.26 15.28
C HIS A 98 0.55 18.32 16.66
N ASP A 99 -0.34 17.38 16.98
CA ASP A 99 -1.16 17.41 18.21
C ASP A 99 -0.91 16.19 19.13
N CYS A 100 0.34 15.80 19.37
CA CYS A 100 0.65 14.69 20.27
C CYS A 100 0.41 15.06 21.74
N ASN A 101 -0.13 14.12 22.53
CA ASN A 101 -0.05 14.25 23.99
C ASN A 101 1.40 14.06 24.45
N ALA A 102 1.76 14.63 25.61
CA ALA A 102 3.11 14.46 26.16
C ALA A 102 3.48 12.98 26.41
N ASP A 103 2.49 12.14 26.70
CA ASP A 103 2.65 10.69 26.93
C ASP A 103 2.79 9.86 25.64
N ASP A 104 2.54 10.49 24.50
CA ASP A 104 2.61 9.90 23.17
C ASP A 104 3.99 10.00 22.54
N LYS A 105 5.02 10.42 23.29
CA LYS A 105 6.40 10.40 22.80
C LYS A 105 6.91 8.97 22.56
N GLY A 106 7.88 8.85 21.65
CA GLY A 106 8.62 7.61 21.37
C GLY A 106 8.00 6.70 20.31
N TRP A 107 7.02 7.19 19.55
CA TRP A 107 6.63 6.54 18.30
C TRP A 107 7.48 7.06 17.14
N LEU A 108 7.77 6.17 16.20
CA LEU A 108 8.53 6.46 15.00
C LEU A 108 7.72 6.04 13.77
N PHE A 109 7.73 6.85 12.72
CA PHE A 109 7.07 6.53 11.45
C PHE A 109 8.05 6.02 10.40
N TYR A 110 7.70 4.89 9.79
CA TYR A 110 8.48 4.22 8.75
C TYR A 110 7.66 4.13 7.47
N HIS A 111 8.29 4.39 6.32
CA HIS A 111 7.65 4.19 5.02
C HIS A 111 8.56 3.46 4.02
N PRO A 112 8.01 2.70 3.06
CA PRO A 112 8.77 2.10 1.97
C PRO A 112 9.43 3.16 1.08
N VAL A 113 10.64 2.84 0.61
CA VAL A 113 11.37 3.63 -0.40
C VAL A 113 11.07 3.15 -1.81
N ALA A 114 10.89 1.83 -1.96
CA ALA A 114 10.59 1.24 -3.25
C ALA A 114 9.12 1.47 -3.65
N PRO A 115 8.80 1.44 -4.95
CA PRO A 115 7.41 1.43 -5.40
C PRO A 115 6.64 0.27 -4.75
N ARG A 116 5.32 0.38 -4.62
CA ARG A 116 4.50 -0.67 -4.02
C ARG A 116 4.03 -1.66 -5.08
N LYS A 117 3.87 -2.92 -4.68
CA LYS A 117 3.38 -4.00 -5.56
C LYS A 117 1.93 -3.72 -5.94
N VAL A 118 1.57 -4.09 -7.17
CA VAL A 118 0.21 -3.97 -7.69
C VAL A 118 -0.28 -5.38 -8.02
N PRO A 119 -1.41 -5.84 -7.45
CA PRO A 119 -2.04 -7.08 -7.90
C PRO A 119 -2.29 -7.01 -9.40
N CYS A 120 -1.94 -8.06 -10.16
CA CYS A 120 -2.06 -8.07 -11.62
C CYS A 120 -3.46 -7.68 -12.09
N HIS A 121 -4.51 -8.15 -11.40
CA HIS A 121 -5.89 -7.85 -11.74
C HIS A 121 -6.28 -6.38 -11.50
N LYS A 122 -5.49 -5.62 -10.73
CA LYS A 122 -5.65 -4.19 -10.48
C LYS A 122 -4.76 -3.31 -11.36
N MET A 123 -3.86 -3.91 -12.13
CA MET A 123 -2.96 -3.20 -13.03
C MET A 123 -3.77 -2.41 -14.07
N LYS A 124 -3.53 -1.10 -14.19
CA LYS A 124 -4.22 -0.26 -15.16
C LYS A 124 -3.49 -0.34 -16.51
N ASN A 125 -4.26 -0.41 -17.59
CA ASN A 125 -3.76 -0.38 -18.97
C ASN A 125 -3.39 1.05 -19.39
N CYS A 126 -2.38 1.62 -18.74
CA CYS A 126 -1.88 2.97 -19.01
C CYS A 126 -1.37 3.07 -20.46
N LYS A 127 -1.70 4.18 -21.14
CA LYS A 127 -1.31 4.47 -22.52
C LYS A 127 -0.09 5.38 -22.55
N ASN A 128 0.52 5.51 -23.74
CA ASN A 128 1.58 6.49 -24.03
C ASN A 128 2.76 6.45 -23.04
N GLY A 129 3.18 5.25 -22.61
CA GLY A 129 4.29 5.07 -21.66
C GLY A 129 3.94 5.38 -20.20
N GLY A 130 2.66 5.56 -19.87
CA GLY A 130 2.20 5.67 -18.49
C GLY A 130 2.46 4.40 -17.68
N LYS A 131 2.62 4.54 -16.36
CA LYS A 131 2.87 3.42 -15.44
C LYS A 131 1.81 3.37 -14.36
N THR A 132 1.30 2.20 -14.02
CA THR A 132 0.40 2.06 -12.86
C THR A 132 1.17 2.36 -11.59
N ILE A 133 0.57 3.18 -10.74
CA ILE A 133 1.06 3.53 -9.41
C ILE A 133 -0.05 3.32 -8.38
N VAL A 134 0.35 3.15 -7.12
CA VAL A 134 -0.58 3.14 -5.99
C VAL A 134 -0.65 4.54 -5.40
N TYR A 135 -1.80 5.19 -5.53
CA TYR A 135 -2.08 6.51 -4.99
C TYR A 135 -2.89 6.39 -3.70
N LEU A 136 -2.21 6.64 -2.58
CA LEU A 136 -2.70 6.36 -1.22
C LEU A 136 -3.26 7.59 -0.50
N LYS A 137 -3.77 8.57 -1.25
CA LYS A 137 -4.49 9.70 -0.65
C LYS A 137 -5.99 9.46 -0.54
N ASP A 138 -6.48 8.35 -1.06
CA ASP A 138 -7.90 8.03 -1.09
C ASP A 138 -8.26 7.17 0.13
N SER A 139 -9.46 7.37 0.70
CA SER A 139 -9.94 6.69 1.92
C SER A 139 -9.95 5.16 1.82
N PRO A 140 -10.01 4.44 2.96
CA PRO A 140 -10.14 2.98 2.98
C PRO A 140 -11.28 2.49 2.07
N GLY A 141 -10.99 1.49 1.24
CA GLY A 141 -11.97 0.86 0.34
C GLY A 141 -12.11 1.50 -1.04
N SER A 142 -11.49 2.66 -1.29
CA SER A 142 -11.34 3.20 -2.64
C SER A 142 -10.34 2.36 -3.46
N ASP A 143 -10.48 2.33 -4.79
CA ASP A 143 -9.45 1.77 -5.68
C ASP A 143 -8.26 2.74 -5.72
N PRO A 144 -7.07 2.41 -5.15
CA PRO A 144 -5.94 3.34 -5.11
C PRO A 144 -5.09 3.29 -6.39
N TYR A 145 -5.41 2.42 -7.35
CA TYR A 145 -4.55 2.19 -8.52
C TYR A 145 -4.83 3.25 -9.60
N ARG A 146 -3.79 3.98 -10.02
CA ARG A 146 -3.87 5.10 -10.98
C ARG A 146 -2.74 5.01 -12.01
N CYS A 147 -2.89 5.65 -13.16
CA CYS A 147 -1.77 5.82 -14.08
C CYS A 147 -0.97 7.09 -13.76
N LYS A 148 0.35 6.95 -13.58
CA LYS A 148 1.30 8.07 -13.60
C LYS A 148 1.67 8.36 -15.05
N CYS A 149 1.22 9.50 -15.55
CA CYS A 149 1.46 9.91 -16.93
C CYS A 149 2.85 10.55 -17.10
N PRO A 150 3.54 10.26 -18.21
CA PRO A 150 4.72 11.00 -18.59
C PRO A 150 4.34 12.44 -18.99
N LYS A 151 5.34 13.32 -19.01
CA LYS A 151 5.15 14.73 -19.37
C LYS A 151 4.49 14.86 -20.75
N GLY A 152 3.48 15.73 -20.85
CA GLY A 152 2.74 15.96 -22.09
C GLY A 152 1.55 15.02 -22.31
N PHE A 153 1.25 14.10 -21.39
CA PHE A 153 0.06 13.25 -21.42
C PHE A 153 -0.75 13.37 -20.13
N ILE A 154 -2.07 13.30 -20.25
CA ILE A 154 -3.05 13.40 -19.16
C ILE A 154 -4.24 12.46 -19.37
N GLY A 155 -5.13 12.42 -18.38
CA GLY A 155 -6.28 11.53 -18.31
C GLY A 155 -5.99 10.30 -17.45
N ASP A 156 -7.04 9.59 -17.04
CA ASP A 156 -6.94 8.48 -16.08
C ASP A 156 -6.05 7.32 -16.57
N LEU A 157 -5.93 7.16 -17.90
CA LEU A 157 -5.09 6.18 -18.55
C LEU A 157 -4.00 6.83 -19.42
N CYS A 158 -3.70 8.12 -19.24
CA CYS A 158 -2.72 8.87 -20.03
C CYS A 158 -3.01 8.90 -21.54
N GLN A 159 -4.29 8.82 -21.92
CA GLN A 159 -4.74 8.71 -23.31
C GLN A 159 -4.77 10.04 -24.07
N ILE A 160 -4.69 11.19 -23.38
CA ILE A 160 -4.82 12.52 -23.98
C ILE A 160 -3.45 13.21 -24.01
N GLY A 161 -3.00 13.64 -25.18
CA GLY A 161 -1.85 14.55 -25.29
C GLY A 161 -2.21 15.97 -24.87
N GLU A 162 -1.42 16.60 -23.99
CA GLU A 162 -1.66 17.96 -23.50
C GLU A 162 -1.70 19.00 -24.65
N LEU A 163 -0.92 18.78 -25.72
CA LEU A 163 -0.93 19.63 -26.90
C LEU A 163 -2.29 19.62 -27.61
N LEU A 164 -2.97 18.47 -27.64
CA LEU A 164 -4.32 18.37 -28.20
C LEU A 164 -5.32 19.14 -27.32
N LYS A 165 -5.21 19.06 -25.99
CA LYS A 165 -6.10 19.79 -25.06
C LYS A 165 -5.93 21.32 -25.17
N LYS A 166 -4.72 21.82 -25.42
CA LYS A 166 -4.50 23.25 -25.65
C LYS A 166 -5.21 23.72 -26.92
N ASN A 167 -5.14 22.95 -28.00
CA ASN A 167 -5.80 23.29 -29.26
C ASN A 167 -7.33 23.30 -29.14
N PHE A 168 -7.93 22.39 -28.37
CA PHE A 168 -9.37 22.42 -28.09
C PHE A 168 -9.81 23.59 -27.18
N LYS A 169 -8.95 24.05 -26.26
CA LYS A 169 -9.26 25.23 -25.43
C LYS A 169 -9.19 26.53 -26.22
N ILE A 170 -8.23 26.68 -27.13
CA ILE A 170 -8.13 27.85 -28.01
C ILE A 170 -9.37 27.93 -28.91
N ALA A 171 -9.78 26.81 -29.52
CA ALA A 171 -10.98 26.76 -30.37
C ALA A 171 -12.32 27.02 -29.65
N ALA A 172 -12.35 26.95 -28.31
CA ALA A 172 -13.54 27.22 -27.51
C ALA A 172 -13.59 28.64 -26.93
N GLN A 173 -12.50 29.41 -27.01
CA GLN A 173 -12.45 30.81 -26.58
C GLN A 173 -12.64 31.82 -27.74
N ASP A 174 -12.65 31.35 -28.99
CA ASP A 174 -12.92 32.14 -30.19
C ASP A 174 -14.41 32.12 -30.60
N LYS A 175 -15.34 32.07 -29.63
CA LYS A 175 -16.79 32.21 -29.85
C LYS A 175 -17.40 33.29 -28.97
#